data_AF-A0A2M7WKB9-F1
#
_entry.id   AF-A0A2M7WKB9-F1
#
_cell.length_a   1.000
_cell.length_b   1.000
_cell.length_c   1.000
_cell.angle_alpha   90.00
_cell.angle_beta   90.00
_cell.angle_gamma   90.00
#
_symmetry.space_group_name_H-M   'P 1'
#
loop_
_entity.id
_entity.type
_entity.pdbx_description
1 polymer ?
#
loop_
_entity_poly.entity_id
_entity_poly.type
_entity_poly.pdbx_seq_one_letter_code
_entity_poly.pdbx_strand_id
1 'polypeptide(L)'
;MKILKQIALICLVGLMASLLIAGCSDNKKSTKQLTQGDPNDAGYQGAKGIVEGQIDYVLSGLTNGMGFFGGFNPRPHTAGTADTSYFGYNPTSGWYYYYSDMSESLYTYWWSDSARYSNNGTAQENPDSTTDKMEFIFYYGLTAEDTTYNIEFEYQNDWDFTGLDTDTTEINGDGGYSYNYGYGGQHYGFDYTDSYAAVKAVVDGAHPFAGAVEANMTGDFVTEQGLAHATWSIKITFYEDYYHAYVSDGSSYWVWDTPWPA
;
A
#
# COMPACT_ATOMS: atom_id res chain seq x y z
N MET A 1 -3.05 12.06 18.37
CA MET A 1 -3.44 10.71 17.88
C MET A 1 -4.85 10.60 17.30
N LYS A 2 -5.75 11.60 17.40
CA LYS A 2 -7.07 11.55 16.72
C LYS A 2 -7.01 11.90 15.22
N ILE A 3 -5.99 12.66 14.79
CA ILE A 3 -5.87 13.18 13.42
C ILE A 3 -5.34 12.12 12.43
N LEU A 4 -4.38 11.26 12.84
CA LEU A 4 -3.87 10.17 12.00
C LEU A 4 -4.91 9.04 11.77
N LYS A 5 -5.78 8.76 12.75
CA LYS A 5 -6.89 7.80 12.62
C LYS A 5 -7.95 8.25 11.59
N GLN A 6 -8.07 9.55 11.36
CA GLN A 6 -8.98 10.10 10.35
C GLN A 6 -8.36 10.10 8.96
N ILE A 7 -7.04 10.31 8.81
CA ILE A 7 -6.39 10.39 7.50
C ILE A 7 -6.35 9.02 6.81
N ALA A 8 -6.02 7.93 7.51
CA ALA A 8 -6.01 6.59 6.90
C ALA A 8 -7.42 6.13 6.47
N LEU A 9 -8.43 6.38 7.30
CA LEU A 9 -9.83 6.05 6.99
C LEU A 9 -10.42 6.95 5.89
N ILE A 10 -10.05 8.24 5.85
CA ILE A 10 -10.51 9.20 4.82
C ILE A 10 -9.80 8.96 3.48
N CYS A 11 -8.54 8.53 3.46
CA CYS A 11 -7.84 8.14 2.23
C CYS A 11 -8.41 6.83 1.64
N LEU A 12 -8.69 5.82 2.47
CA LEU A 12 -9.30 4.55 2.03
C LEU A 12 -10.75 4.76 1.53
N VAL A 13 -11.55 5.59 2.22
CA VAL A 13 -12.93 5.92 1.83
C VAL A 13 -12.98 6.90 0.65
N GLY A 14 -11.99 7.81 0.53
CA GLY A 14 -11.87 8.73 -0.60
C GLY A 14 -11.56 8.03 -1.92
N LEU A 15 -10.69 7.01 -1.89
CA LEU A 15 -10.45 6.09 -3.00
C LEU A 15 -11.75 5.35 -3.39
N MET A 16 -12.49 4.81 -2.42
CA MET A 16 -13.76 4.13 -2.67
C MET A 16 -14.82 5.02 -3.30
N ALA A 17 -14.99 6.29 -2.89
CA ALA A 17 -16.01 7.17 -3.45
C ALA A 17 -15.77 7.52 -4.94
N SER A 18 -14.52 7.57 -5.38
CA SER A 18 -14.16 7.86 -6.78
C SER A 18 -14.27 6.65 -7.71
N LEU A 19 -14.12 5.44 -7.17
CA LEU A 19 -14.28 4.17 -7.88
C LEU A 19 -15.75 3.83 -8.21
N LEU A 20 -16.69 4.36 -7.42
CA LEU A 20 -18.11 4.02 -7.50
C LEU A 20 -18.85 4.57 -8.73
N ILE A 21 -18.26 5.49 -9.48
CA ILE A 21 -18.91 6.13 -10.64
C ILE A 21 -18.46 5.50 -11.97
N ALA A 22 -17.34 4.75 -12.01
CA ALA A 22 -16.75 4.25 -13.26
C ALA A 22 -17.11 2.80 -13.63
N GLY A 23 -17.60 1.98 -12.69
CA GLY A 23 -17.66 0.52 -12.87
C GLY A 23 -19.04 -0.12 -12.86
N CYS A 24 -20.02 0.39 -13.61
CA CYS A 24 -21.27 -0.37 -13.85
C CYS A 24 -21.14 -1.18 -15.15
N SER A 25 -20.45 -2.32 -15.11
CA SER A 25 -20.42 -3.28 -16.22
C SER A 25 -21.10 -4.58 -15.84
N ASP A 26 -22.17 -4.92 -16.57
CA ASP A 26 -22.96 -6.14 -16.41
C ASP A 26 -22.11 -7.42 -16.35
N ASN A 27 -22.49 -8.30 -15.42
CA ASN A 27 -21.98 -9.64 -15.11
C ASN A 27 -21.85 -10.60 -16.31
N LYS A 28 -20.88 -10.37 -17.21
CA LYS A 28 -20.46 -11.36 -18.22
C LYS A 28 -18.95 -11.37 -18.34
N LYS A 29 -18.34 -12.54 -18.17
CA LYS A 29 -16.92 -12.80 -18.49
C LYS A 29 -16.63 -12.26 -19.89
N SER A 30 -16.02 -11.10 -19.92
CA SER A 30 -15.80 -10.32 -21.12
C SER A 30 -14.54 -10.83 -21.80
N THR A 31 -14.69 -11.43 -22.98
CA THR A 31 -13.62 -11.55 -23.98
C THR A 31 -13.51 -10.26 -24.81
N LYS A 32 -14.07 -9.12 -24.33
CA LYS A 32 -13.95 -7.85 -25.05
C LYS A 32 -12.48 -7.46 -25.10
N GLN A 33 -12.03 -7.07 -26.28
CA GLN A 33 -10.88 -6.18 -26.39
C GLN A 33 -11.16 -4.95 -25.53
N LEU A 34 -10.18 -4.57 -24.71
CA LEU A 34 -10.24 -3.33 -23.95
C LEU A 34 -10.40 -2.15 -24.91
N THR A 35 -11.29 -1.23 -24.59
CA THR A 35 -11.50 -0.01 -25.39
C THR A 35 -10.76 1.14 -24.72
N GLN A 36 -10.09 2.00 -25.50
CA GLN A 36 -9.47 3.19 -24.91
C GLN A 36 -10.56 4.11 -24.38
N GLY A 37 -10.48 4.49 -23.11
CA GLY A 37 -11.41 5.41 -22.47
C GLY A 37 -11.16 6.87 -22.86
N ASP A 38 -12.16 7.73 -22.65
CA ASP A 38 -12.06 9.16 -22.95
C ASP A 38 -11.36 9.87 -21.77
N PRO A 39 -10.30 10.67 -21.99
CA PRO A 39 -9.68 11.46 -20.92
C PRO A 39 -10.63 12.43 -20.18
N ASN A 40 -11.82 12.69 -20.73
CA ASN A 40 -12.85 13.52 -20.10
C ASN A 40 -13.92 12.72 -19.35
N ASP A 41 -13.88 11.38 -19.38
CA ASP A 41 -14.84 10.56 -18.66
C ASP A 41 -14.51 10.45 -17.16
N ALA A 42 -15.53 10.09 -16.37
CA ALA A 42 -15.37 9.91 -14.92
C ALA A 42 -14.41 8.75 -14.58
N GLY A 43 -14.29 7.76 -15.47
CA GLY A 43 -13.37 6.64 -15.31
C GLY A 43 -11.92 7.07 -15.37
N TYR A 44 -11.57 7.99 -16.26
CA TYR A 44 -10.24 8.58 -16.35
C TYR A 44 -9.88 9.36 -15.09
N GLN A 45 -10.81 10.18 -14.56
CA GLN A 45 -10.55 10.94 -13.32
C GLN A 45 -10.37 10.02 -12.11
N GLY A 46 -11.16 8.95 -12.01
CA GLY A 46 -10.97 7.90 -11.01
C GLY A 46 -9.63 7.19 -11.16
N ALA A 47 -9.30 6.75 -12.37
CA ALA A 47 -8.03 6.09 -12.70
C ALA A 47 -6.82 6.97 -12.35
N LYS A 48 -6.91 8.27 -12.66
CA LYS A 48 -5.86 9.24 -12.33
C LYS A 48 -5.69 9.41 -10.83
N GLY A 49 -6.78 9.55 -10.07
CA GLY A 49 -6.70 9.66 -8.61
C GLY A 49 -6.08 8.43 -7.93
N ILE A 50 -6.31 7.23 -8.46
CA ILE A 50 -5.69 6.00 -7.95
C ILE A 50 -4.18 5.99 -8.22
N VAL A 51 -3.77 6.35 -9.44
CA VAL A 51 -2.35 6.43 -9.82
C VAL A 51 -1.61 7.45 -8.96
N GLU A 52 -2.18 8.64 -8.76
CA GLU A 52 -1.60 9.68 -7.90
C GLU A 52 -1.50 9.21 -6.44
N GLY A 53 -2.55 8.55 -5.92
CA GLY A 53 -2.52 7.94 -4.59
C GLY A 53 -1.43 6.87 -4.43
N GLN A 54 -1.17 6.07 -5.46
CA GLN A 54 -0.11 5.06 -5.43
C GLN A 54 1.28 5.69 -5.45
N ILE A 55 1.47 6.78 -6.20
CA ILE A 55 2.73 7.55 -6.20
C ILE A 55 2.98 8.16 -4.81
N ASP A 56 1.96 8.77 -4.21
CA ASP A 56 2.05 9.32 -2.86
C ASP A 56 2.38 8.24 -1.82
N TYR A 57 1.83 7.04 -1.99
CA TYR A 57 2.11 5.90 -1.13
C TYR A 57 3.56 5.41 -1.29
N VAL A 58 4.08 5.29 -2.52
CA VAL A 58 5.51 4.99 -2.79
C VAL A 58 6.41 6.01 -2.11
N LEU A 59 6.11 7.30 -2.26
CA LEU A 59 6.88 8.40 -1.67
C LEU A 59 6.83 8.39 -0.14
N SER A 60 5.66 8.07 0.43
CA SER A 60 5.49 7.88 1.86
C SER A 60 6.28 6.66 2.34
N GLY A 61 6.30 5.57 1.58
CA GLY A 61 7.09 4.36 1.86
C GLY A 61 8.59 4.64 1.84
N LEU A 62 9.08 5.37 0.84
CA LEU A 62 10.47 5.85 0.78
C LEU A 62 10.80 6.70 2.02
N THR A 63 9.96 7.67 2.36
CA THR A 63 10.18 8.56 3.51
C THR A 63 10.13 7.81 4.84
N ASN A 64 9.14 6.94 5.03
CA ASN A 64 8.96 6.17 6.27
C ASN A 64 10.04 5.09 6.42
N GLY A 65 10.37 4.38 5.34
CA GLY A 65 11.46 3.39 5.27
C GLY A 65 12.81 4.02 5.60
N MET A 66 13.12 5.18 5.03
CA MET A 66 14.32 5.95 5.41
C MET A 66 14.24 6.51 6.84
N GLY A 67 13.04 6.78 7.35
CA GLY A 67 12.81 7.11 8.76
C GLY A 67 13.28 6.03 9.73
N PHE A 68 13.25 4.75 9.32
CA PHE A 68 13.82 3.65 10.10
C PHE A 68 15.36 3.65 10.13
N PHE A 69 16.01 4.22 9.11
CA PHE A 69 17.46 4.42 9.08
C PHE A 69 17.93 5.48 10.09
N GLY A 70 17.06 6.44 10.44
CA GLY A 70 17.29 7.45 11.48
C GLY A 70 17.15 6.94 12.92
N GLY A 71 16.96 5.63 13.10
CA GLY A 71 16.75 4.96 14.36
C GLY A 71 15.39 4.26 14.37
N PHE A 72 15.42 2.95 14.16
CA PHE A 72 14.33 2.04 14.53
C PHE A 72 13.96 2.33 15.99
N ASN A 73 12.95 3.17 16.19
CA ASN A 73 12.47 3.58 17.49
C ASN A 73 11.04 3.06 17.57
N PRO A 74 10.85 1.78 17.96
CA PRO A 74 9.53 1.25 18.22
C PRO A 74 9.01 2.11 19.37
N ARG A 75 8.23 3.15 19.04
CA ARG A 75 7.75 4.08 20.06
C ARG A 75 6.98 3.19 21.02
N PRO A 76 7.37 3.10 22.30
CA PRO A 76 6.57 2.38 23.26
C PRO A 76 5.23 3.10 23.29
N HIS A 77 4.22 2.52 22.65
CA HIS A 77 2.86 2.94 22.89
C HIS A 77 2.60 2.60 24.36
N THR A 78 1.86 3.47 25.04
CA THR A 78 1.42 3.18 26.39
C THR A 78 0.36 2.09 26.27
N ALA A 79 0.82 0.84 26.29
CA ALA A 79 -0.02 -0.35 26.33
C ALA A 79 -1.06 -0.18 27.45
N GLY A 80 -2.34 -0.30 27.09
CA GLY A 80 -3.38 -0.57 28.06
C GLY A 80 -3.07 -1.89 28.78
N THR A 81 -3.71 -2.11 29.93
CA THR A 81 -3.47 -3.32 30.75
C THR A 81 -3.82 -4.65 30.07
N ALA A 82 -4.43 -4.62 28.89
CA ALA A 82 -4.81 -5.79 28.09
C ALA A 82 -3.94 -5.97 26.82
N ASP A 83 -3.04 -5.05 26.51
CA ASP A 83 -2.28 -5.06 25.26
C ASP A 83 -1.01 -5.91 25.42
N THR A 84 -0.65 -6.63 24.36
CA THR A 84 0.60 -7.40 24.31
C THR A 84 1.52 -6.77 23.28
N SER A 85 2.77 -6.49 23.65
CA SER A 85 3.80 -6.08 22.70
C SER A 85 5.12 -6.79 22.94
N TYR A 86 5.80 -7.13 21.85
CA TYR A 86 7.12 -7.74 21.84
C TYR A 86 8.04 -6.92 20.95
N PHE A 87 9.28 -6.78 21.39
CA PHE A 87 10.36 -6.21 20.59
C PHE A 87 11.61 -7.05 20.81
N GLY A 88 12.36 -7.32 19.75
CA GLY A 88 13.64 -8.00 19.89
C GLY A 88 14.47 -8.03 18.62
N TYR A 89 15.67 -8.59 18.77
CA TYR A 89 16.60 -8.87 17.69
C TYR A 89 16.96 -10.36 17.73
N ASN A 90 16.89 -11.03 16.58
CA ASN A 90 17.32 -12.42 16.45
C ASN A 90 18.75 -12.46 15.90
N PRO A 91 19.77 -12.81 16.72
CA PRO A 91 21.17 -12.79 16.30
C PRO A 91 21.52 -13.88 15.27
N THR A 92 20.67 -14.91 15.11
CA THR A 92 20.89 -15.97 14.13
C THR A 92 20.42 -15.53 12.74
N SER A 93 19.29 -14.83 12.66
CA SER A 93 18.69 -14.43 11.38
C SER A 93 18.97 -12.97 10.98
N GLY A 94 19.40 -12.14 11.92
CA GLY A 94 19.68 -10.71 11.73
C GLY A 94 18.44 -9.81 11.77
N TRP A 95 17.27 -10.35 12.12
CA TRP A 95 16.01 -9.62 12.08
C TRP A 95 15.73 -8.91 13.41
N TYR A 96 15.46 -7.61 13.32
CA TYR A 96 14.61 -6.92 14.27
C TYR A 96 13.15 -7.30 14.02
N TYR A 97 12.40 -7.44 15.11
CA TYR A 97 10.97 -7.66 15.04
C TYR A 97 10.28 -6.87 16.14
N TYR A 98 9.14 -6.32 15.80
CA TYR A 98 8.17 -5.82 16.74
C TYR A 98 6.80 -6.39 16.39
N TYR A 99 6.03 -6.69 17.43
CA TYR A 99 4.67 -7.17 17.32
C TYR A 99 3.86 -6.50 18.40
N SER A 100 2.64 -6.11 18.07
CA SER A 100 1.69 -5.61 19.04
C SER A 100 0.29 -6.06 18.69
N ASP A 101 -0.43 -6.49 19.72
CA ASP A 101 -1.82 -6.92 19.69
C ASP A 101 -2.58 -6.11 20.74
N MET A 102 -3.64 -5.46 20.28
CA MET A 102 -4.43 -4.53 21.06
C MET A 102 -5.91 -4.84 20.86
N SER A 103 -6.62 -5.04 21.97
CA SER A 103 -8.05 -5.31 21.97
C SER A 103 -8.79 -4.19 22.69
N GLU A 104 -9.61 -3.46 21.94
CA GLU A 104 -10.60 -2.53 22.47
C GLU A 104 -12.00 -3.18 22.41
N SER A 105 -12.99 -2.63 23.12
CA SER A 105 -14.30 -3.28 23.31
C SER A 105 -15.07 -3.66 22.05
N LEU A 106 -14.70 -3.12 20.88
CA LEU A 106 -15.37 -3.37 19.59
C LEU A 106 -14.39 -3.71 18.45
N TYR A 107 -13.08 -3.71 18.71
CA TYR A 107 -12.06 -3.84 17.68
C TYR A 107 -10.85 -4.56 18.26
N THR A 108 -10.33 -5.55 17.54
CA THR A 108 -8.98 -6.07 17.77
C THR A 108 -8.11 -5.63 16.61
N TYR A 109 -6.93 -5.10 16.89
CA TYR A 109 -5.96 -4.78 15.86
C TYR A 109 -4.59 -5.28 16.27
N TRP A 110 -3.89 -5.83 15.28
CA TRP A 110 -2.55 -6.32 15.45
C TRP A 110 -1.67 -5.73 14.36
N TRP A 111 -0.39 -5.58 14.67
CA TRP A 111 0.58 -5.17 13.69
C TRP A 111 1.95 -5.70 14.06
N SER A 112 2.75 -5.94 13.02
CA SER A 112 4.12 -6.38 13.14
C SER A 112 4.95 -5.69 12.08
N ASP A 113 6.09 -5.16 12.50
CA ASP A 113 7.16 -4.67 11.65
C ASP A 113 8.40 -5.52 11.93
N SER A 114 9.09 -5.90 10.86
CA SER A 114 10.33 -6.64 10.92
C SER A 114 11.30 -6.02 9.94
N ALA A 115 12.52 -5.81 10.38
CA ALA A 115 13.57 -5.22 9.55
C ALA A 115 14.87 -6.00 9.70
N ARG A 116 15.58 -6.20 8.59
CA ARG A 116 16.96 -6.71 8.61
C ARG A 116 17.85 -5.77 7.83
N TYR A 117 18.87 -5.27 8.50
CA TYR A 117 19.89 -4.42 7.89
C TYR A 117 21.08 -5.27 7.49
N SER A 118 21.72 -4.93 6.37
CA SER A 118 22.94 -5.60 5.96
C SER A 118 23.91 -4.67 5.23
N ASN A 119 25.17 -5.10 5.19
CA ASN A 119 26.22 -4.53 4.37
C ASN A 119 26.85 -5.68 3.57
N ASN A 120 26.82 -5.62 2.24
CA ASN A 120 27.37 -6.64 1.35
C ASN A 120 26.86 -8.06 1.69
N GLY A 121 25.56 -8.16 2.02
CA GLY A 121 24.88 -9.40 2.39
C GLY A 121 25.18 -9.92 3.82
N THR A 122 25.96 -9.21 4.61
CA THR A 122 26.18 -9.54 6.03
C THR A 122 25.22 -8.77 6.91
N ALA A 123 24.40 -9.47 7.70
CA ALA A 123 23.45 -8.84 8.60
C ALA A 123 24.16 -7.99 9.67
N GLN A 124 23.59 -6.81 9.97
CA GLN A 124 24.08 -5.88 10.97
C GLN A 124 23.03 -5.69 12.06
N GLU A 125 23.43 -5.97 13.30
CA GLU A 125 22.61 -5.61 14.47
C GLU A 125 22.57 -4.08 14.61
N ASN A 126 23.72 -3.42 14.51
CA ASN A 126 23.79 -1.97 14.61
C ASN A 126 24.08 -1.41 13.20
N PRO A 127 23.05 -1.00 12.42
CA PRO A 127 23.26 -0.37 11.13
C PRO A 127 24.09 0.90 11.29
N ASP A 128 24.90 1.21 10.28
CA ASP A 128 25.82 2.34 10.26
C ASP A 128 25.91 2.94 8.85
N SER A 129 26.86 3.86 8.63
CA SER A 129 27.03 4.50 7.33
C SER A 129 27.49 3.56 6.21
N THR A 130 27.72 2.27 6.50
CA THR A 130 28.08 1.25 5.50
C THR A 130 26.93 0.29 5.19
N THR A 131 25.78 0.43 5.86
CA THR A 131 24.59 -0.36 5.57
C THR A 131 24.07 -0.03 4.17
N ASP A 132 24.05 -1.04 3.29
CA ASP A 132 23.68 -0.87 1.87
C ASP A 132 22.26 -1.37 1.57
N LYS A 133 21.71 -2.24 2.43
CA LYS A 133 20.41 -2.88 2.25
C LYS A 133 19.59 -2.95 3.55
N MET A 134 18.28 -2.77 3.42
CA MET A 134 17.27 -3.04 4.44
C MET A 134 16.16 -3.89 3.83
N GLU A 135 15.92 -5.06 4.41
CA GLU A 135 14.73 -5.87 4.15
C GLU A 135 13.67 -5.45 5.17
N PHE A 136 12.46 -5.14 4.73
CA PHE A 136 11.38 -4.63 5.56
C PHE A 136 10.09 -5.38 5.28
N ILE A 137 9.57 -6.02 6.32
CA ILE A 137 8.31 -6.73 6.28
C ILE A 137 7.38 -6.06 7.27
N PHE A 138 6.18 -5.73 6.84
CA PHE A 138 5.16 -5.22 7.73
C PHE A 138 3.82 -5.90 7.48
N TYR A 139 3.15 -6.21 8.57
CA TYR A 139 1.81 -6.77 8.62
C TYR A 139 0.96 -5.91 9.54
N TYR A 140 -0.25 -5.61 9.11
CA TYR A 140 -1.26 -4.96 9.94
C TYR A 140 -2.59 -5.64 9.71
N GLY A 141 -3.33 -5.91 10.77
CA GLY A 141 -4.68 -6.39 10.65
C GLY A 141 -5.61 -5.78 11.67
N LEU A 142 -6.90 -5.75 11.30
CA LEU A 142 -7.97 -5.23 12.12
C LEU A 142 -9.19 -6.13 11.94
N THR A 143 -9.79 -6.52 13.06
CA THR A 143 -11.10 -7.16 13.10
C THR A 143 -12.04 -6.35 13.98
N ALA A 144 -13.29 -6.22 13.54
CA ALA A 144 -14.35 -5.56 14.29
C ALA A 144 -15.64 -6.32 14.10
N GLU A 145 -16.24 -6.81 15.18
CA GLU A 145 -17.47 -7.58 15.09
C GLU A 145 -18.48 -7.10 16.13
N ASP A 146 -19.71 -6.85 15.68
CA ASP A 146 -20.90 -6.76 16.51
C ASP A 146 -22.05 -7.48 15.78
N THR A 147 -23.19 -7.63 16.44
CA THR A 147 -24.45 -8.19 15.95
C THR A 147 -24.93 -7.64 14.60
N THR A 148 -24.45 -6.46 14.18
CA THR A 148 -24.91 -5.77 12.96
C THR A 148 -23.83 -5.70 11.87
N TYR A 149 -22.55 -5.75 12.23
CA TYR A 149 -21.44 -5.57 11.28
C TYR A 149 -20.23 -6.45 11.60
N ASN A 150 -19.51 -6.88 10.56
CA ASN A 150 -18.17 -7.45 10.66
C ASN A 150 -17.23 -6.63 9.75
N ILE A 151 -16.04 -6.28 10.22
CA ILE A 151 -14.95 -5.71 9.43
C ILE A 151 -13.72 -6.59 9.62
N GLU A 152 -13.10 -7.01 8.53
CA GLU A 152 -11.78 -7.64 8.53
C GLU A 152 -10.89 -6.87 7.55
N PHE A 153 -9.71 -6.48 7.98
CA PHE A 153 -8.71 -5.82 7.16
C PHE A 153 -7.37 -6.47 7.42
N GLU A 154 -6.64 -6.78 6.36
CA GLU A 154 -5.27 -7.24 6.43
C GLU A 154 -4.45 -6.44 5.43
N TYR A 155 -3.30 -5.96 5.83
CA TYR A 155 -2.34 -5.27 5.00
C TYR A 155 -0.97 -5.91 5.21
N GLN A 156 -0.24 -6.10 4.12
CA GLN A 156 1.11 -6.65 4.14
C GLN A 156 2.01 -5.95 3.13
N ASN A 157 3.29 -5.87 3.44
CA ASN A 157 4.34 -5.54 2.49
C ASN A 157 5.64 -6.27 2.83
N ASP A 158 6.40 -6.59 1.80
CA ASP A 158 7.73 -7.20 1.86
C ASP A 158 8.62 -6.46 0.86
N TRP A 159 9.46 -5.56 1.37
CA TRP A 159 10.25 -4.62 0.59
C TRP A 159 11.74 -4.75 0.85
N ASP A 160 12.49 -4.72 -0.23
CA ASP A 160 13.94 -4.60 -0.27
C ASP A 160 14.32 -3.17 -0.64
N PHE A 161 14.92 -2.47 0.32
CA PHE A 161 15.57 -1.19 0.10
C PHE A 161 17.06 -1.42 -0.13
N THR A 162 17.61 -0.87 -1.22
CA THR A 162 19.05 -0.95 -1.53
C THR A 162 19.61 0.42 -1.90
N GLY A 163 20.94 0.57 -1.84
CA GLY A 163 21.63 1.84 -2.10
C GLY A 163 21.58 2.81 -0.92
N LEU A 164 21.33 2.30 0.29
CA LEU A 164 21.15 3.09 1.50
C LEU A 164 22.42 3.82 1.97
N ASP A 165 23.58 3.42 1.44
CA ASP A 165 24.89 4.06 1.61
C ASP A 165 25.19 5.12 0.53
N THR A 166 24.20 5.47 -0.30
CA THR A 166 24.32 6.41 -1.41
C THR A 166 23.25 7.51 -1.35
N ASP A 167 23.31 8.47 -2.29
CA ASP A 167 22.27 9.50 -2.44
C ASP A 167 21.00 8.98 -3.13
N THR A 168 20.93 7.68 -3.47
CA THR A 168 19.81 7.07 -4.20
C THR A 168 19.39 5.76 -3.56
N THR A 169 18.11 5.65 -3.24
CA THR A 169 17.51 4.42 -2.73
C THR A 169 16.69 3.75 -3.83
N GLU A 170 16.79 2.43 -3.91
CA GLU A 170 15.97 1.58 -4.78
C GLU A 170 15.05 0.69 -3.92
N ILE A 171 13.76 0.59 -4.28
CA ILE A 171 12.78 -0.32 -3.69
C ILE A 171 12.48 -1.45 -4.68
N ASN A 172 12.50 -2.68 -4.18
CA ASN A 172 11.88 -3.85 -4.82
C ASN A 172 10.96 -4.55 -3.82
N GLY A 173 9.99 -5.31 -4.31
CA GLY A 173 9.19 -6.20 -3.48
C GLY A 173 7.71 -6.08 -3.78
N ASP A 174 6.89 -6.59 -2.88
CA ASP A 174 5.46 -6.72 -3.08
C ASP A 174 4.69 -6.22 -1.84
N GLY A 175 3.43 -5.93 -2.05
CA GLY A 175 2.51 -5.57 -0.98
C GLY A 175 1.07 -5.83 -1.37
N GLY A 176 0.19 -5.43 -0.47
CA GLY A 176 -1.22 -5.60 -0.69
C GLY A 176 -2.02 -5.40 0.57
N TYR A 177 -3.33 -5.36 0.38
CA TYR A 177 -4.27 -5.43 1.48
C TYR A 177 -5.58 -6.07 1.02
N SER A 178 -6.24 -6.75 1.94
CA SER A 178 -7.59 -7.24 1.80
C SER A 178 -8.49 -6.47 2.76
N TYR A 179 -9.72 -6.21 2.31
CA TYR A 179 -10.76 -5.62 3.14
C TYR A 179 -12.03 -6.42 2.95
N ASN A 180 -12.66 -6.82 4.04
CA ASN A 180 -13.96 -7.45 4.07
C ASN A 180 -14.89 -6.69 5.02
N TYR A 181 -16.12 -6.46 4.58
CA TYR A 181 -17.17 -5.81 5.33
C TYR A 181 -18.48 -6.57 5.22
N GLY A 182 -19.02 -6.98 6.35
CA GLY A 182 -20.34 -7.56 6.48
C GLY A 182 -21.32 -6.56 7.09
N TYR A 183 -22.50 -6.40 6.48
CA TYR A 183 -23.62 -5.63 7.06
C TYR A 183 -24.96 -6.25 6.68
N GLY A 184 -25.81 -6.53 7.68
CA GLY A 184 -27.17 -7.01 7.43
C GLY A 184 -27.27 -8.33 6.61
N GLY A 185 -26.27 -9.21 6.74
CA GLY A 185 -26.17 -10.47 6.00
C GLY A 185 -25.63 -10.34 4.57
N GLN A 186 -25.21 -9.15 4.16
CA GLN A 186 -24.48 -8.91 2.91
C GLN A 186 -22.99 -8.80 3.21
N HIS A 187 -22.15 -9.33 2.30
CA HIS A 187 -20.71 -9.29 2.38
C HIS A 187 -20.15 -8.51 1.19
N TYR A 188 -19.17 -7.68 1.48
CA TYR A 188 -18.46 -6.81 0.54
C TYR A 188 -16.98 -6.97 0.82
N GLY A 189 -16.15 -6.82 -0.20
CA GLY A 189 -14.73 -6.90 0.04
C GLY A 189 -13.92 -6.72 -1.22
N PHE A 190 -12.67 -6.38 -1.04
CA PHE A 190 -11.75 -6.25 -2.14
C PHE A 190 -10.35 -6.64 -1.70
N ASP A 191 -9.61 -7.19 -2.65
CA ASP A 191 -8.20 -7.53 -2.55
C ASP A 191 -7.42 -6.56 -3.44
N TYR A 192 -6.39 -5.97 -2.87
CA TYR A 192 -5.42 -5.14 -3.54
C TYR A 192 -4.05 -5.81 -3.42
N THR A 193 -3.32 -5.88 -4.51
CA THR A 193 -1.95 -6.39 -4.59
C THR A 193 -1.12 -5.40 -5.37
N ASP A 194 0.12 -5.17 -4.94
CA ASP A 194 1.07 -4.36 -5.68
C ASP A 194 2.48 -4.98 -5.68
N SER A 195 3.25 -4.57 -6.66
CA SER A 195 4.64 -5.00 -6.88
C SER A 195 5.47 -3.81 -7.33
N TYR A 196 6.70 -3.76 -6.83
CA TYR A 196 7.66 -2.70 -7.00
C TYR A 196 8.89 -3.28 -7.66
N ALA A 197 9.23 -2.77 -8.83
CA ALA A 197 10.36 -3.23 -9.62
C ALA A 197 11.35 -2.09 -9.83
N ALA A 198 12.46 -2.15 -9.09
CA ALA A 198 13.58 -1.22 -9.15
C ALA A 198 13.15 0.26 -9.09
N VAL A 199 12.23 0.61 -8.19
CA VAL A 199 11.74 1.97 -8.02
C VAL A 199 12.83 2.81 -7.36
N LYS A 200 13.37 3.80 -8.08
CA LYS A 200 14.50 4.63 -7.61
C LYS A 200 14.08 6.04 -7.28
N ALA A 201 14.57 6.55 -6.16
CA ALA A 201 14.44 7.94 -5.78
C ALA A 201 15.73 8.46 -5.15
N VAL A 202 16.00 9.76 -5.33
CA VAL A 202 17.07 10.45 -4.60
C VAL A 202 16.63 10.60 -3.14
N VAL A 203 17.54 10.42 -2.18
CA VAL A 203 17.27 10.70 -0.77
C VAL A 203 16.85 12.18 -0.63
N ASP A 204 15.73 12.46 0.02
CA ASP A 204 15.07 13.78 0.06
C ASP A 204 14.59 14.32 -1.30
N GLY A 205 14.56 13.49 -2.34
CA GLY A 205 13.98 13.82 -3.64
C GLY A 205 12.46 13.89 -3.61
N ALA A 206 11.87 14.70 -4.51
CA ALA A 206 10.43 14.93 -4.56
C ALA A 206 9.64 13.81 -5.27
N HIS A 207 10.29 13.02 -6.13
CA HIS A 207 9.65 11.99 -6.95
C HIS A 207 10.62 10.84 -7.28
N PRO A 208 10.11 9.64 -7.60
CA PRO A 208 10.91 8.60 -8.23
C PRO A 208 11.38 9.02 -9.63
N PHE A 209 12.50 8.47 -10.09
CA PHE A 209 13.09 8.77 -11.40
C PHE A 209 13.33 7.53 -12.27
N ALA A 210 13.12 6.34 -11.73
CA ALA A 210 13.20 5.08 -12.47
C ALA A 210 12.38 3.98 -11.80
N GLY A 211 12.11 2.91 -12.55
CA GLY A 211 11.43 1.70 -12.07
C GLY A 211 9.94 1.69 -12.42
N ALA A 212 9.23 0.71 -11.88
CA ALA A 212 7.81 0.56 -12.11
C ALA A 212 7.07 0.04 -10.88
N VAL A 213 5.80 0.40 -10.80
CA VAL A 213 4.82 -0.14 -9.87
C VAL A 213 3.71 -0.78 -10.69
N GLU A 214 3.36 -2.03 -10.37
CA GLU A 214 2.19 -2.70 -10.92
C GLU A 214 1.26 -3.06 -9.78
N ALA A 215 -0.03 -2.75 -9.91
CA ALA A 215 -1.02 -3.05 -8.90
C ALA A 215 -2.30 -3.62 -9.51
N ASN A 216 -2.95 -4.51 -8.78
CA ASN A 216 -4.24 -5.09 -9.15
C ASN A 216 -5.20 -4.99 -7.97
N MET A 217 -6.43 -4.58 -8.24
CA MET A 217 -7.51 -4.55 -7.27
C MET A 217 -8.68 -5.36 -7.80
N THR A 218 -9.25 -6.26 -7.01
CA THR A 218 -10.44 -7.03 -7.38
C THR A 218 -11.39 -7.09 -6.21
N GLY A 219 -12.68 -6.85 -6.41
CA GLY A 219 -13.62 -6.92 -5.32
C GLY A 219 -15.07 -6.64 -5.67
N ASP A 220 -15.92 -6.80 -4.66
CA ASP A 220 -17.34 -6.53 -4.67
C ASP A 220 -17.64 -5.21 -3.94
N PHE A 221 -18.30 -4.29 -4.63
CA PHE A 221 -18.60 -2.93 -4.19
C PHE A 221 -20.10 -2.66 -4.19
N VAL A 222 -20.56 -1.79 -3.28
CA VAL A 222 -21.95 -1.31 -3.26
C VAL A 222 -22.09 -0.13 -4.20
N THR A 223 -22.91 -0.28 -5.24
CA THR A 223 -23.30 0.81 -6.13
C THR A 223 -24.76 1.21 -5.89
N GLU A 224 -25.20 2.34 -6.48
CA GLU A 224 -26.62 2.73 -6.50
C GLU A 224 -27.53 1.65 -7.12
N GLN A 225 -26.97 0.77 -7.97
CA GLN A 225 -27.68 -0.29 -8.68
C GLN A 225 -27.60 -1.66 -7.97
N GLY A 226 -26.89 -1.73 -6.84
CA GLY A 226 -26.65 -2.96 -6.09
C GLY A 226 -25.17 -3.36 -6.05
N LEU A 227 -24.92 -4.63 -5.72
CA LEU A 227 -23.56 -5.19 -5.68
C LEU A 227 -22.96 -5.25 -7.09
N ALA A 228 -21.79 -4.67 -7.28
CA ALA A 228 -21.01 -4.77 -8.51
C ALA A 228 -19.64 -5.37 -8.23
N HIS A 229 -19.16 -6.21 -9.14
CA HIS A 229 -17.80 -6.74 -9.10
C HIS A 229 -16.92 -5.93 -10.05
N ALA A 230 -15.74 -5.50 -9.59
CA ALA A 230 -14.80 -4.77 -10.42
C ALA A 230 -13.38 -5.30 -10.26
N THR A 231 -12.64 -5.29 -11.36
CA THR A 231 -11.21 -5.60 -11.41
C THR A 231 -10.48 -4.43 -12.06
N TRP A 232 -9.46 -3.93 -11.39
CA TRP A 232 -8.59 -2.87 -11.88
C TRP A 232 -7.16 -3.37 -11.96
N SER A 233 -6.45 -2.99 -13.03
CA SER A 233 -5.01 -3.18 -13.18
C SER A 233 -4.36 -1.83 -13.44
N ILE A 234 -3.28 -1.56 -12.73
CA ILE A 234 -2.52 -0.30 -12.77
C ILE A 234 -1.08 -0.64 -13.07
N LYS A 235 -0.45 0.13 -13.95
CA LYS A 235 0.98 0.11 -14.19
C LYS A 235 1.50 1.53 -14.28
N ILE A 236 2.47 1.86 -13.44
CA ILE A 236 3.15 3.16 -13.42
C ILE A 236 4.62 2.89 -13.71
N THR A 237 5.18 3.58 -14.70
CA THR A 237 6.61 3.54 -15.02
C THR A 237 7.20 4.92 -14.82
N PHE A 238 8.27 5.00 -14.05
CA PHE A 238 8.92 6.24 -13.70
C PHE A 238 10.10 6.54 -14.62
N TYR A 239 10.22 7.80 -14.98
CA TYR A 239 11.34 8.38 -15.73
C TYR A 239 11.85 9.61 -14.98
N GLU A 240 13.01 10.12 -15.42
CA GLU A 240 13.67 11.25 -14.78
C GLU A 240 12.80 12.51 -14.74
N ASP A 241 12.02 12.73 -15.79
CA ASP A 241 11.29 13.95 -16.10
C ASP A 241 9.76 13.79 -16.14
N TYR A 242 9.25 12.55 -16.09
CA TYR A 242 7.81 12.24 -16.10
C TYR A 242 7.50 10.84 -15.54
N TYR A 243 6.21 10.53 -15.38
CA TYR A 243 5.74 9.14 -15.25
C TYR A 243 4.77 8.78 -16.38
N HIS A 244 4.80 7.51 -16.78
CA HIS A 244 3.83 6.89 -17.68
C HIS A 244 2.87 6.04 -16.86
N ALA A 245 1.56 6.25 -17.03
CA ALA A 245 0.54 5.49 -16.33
C ALA A 245 -0.37 4.76 -17.31
N TYR A 246 -0.69 3.52 -16.96
CA TYR A 246 -1.70 2.68 -17.60
C TYR A 246 -2.66 2.17 -16.53
N VAL A 247 -3.96 2.30 -16.78
CA VAL A 247 -5.01 1.75 -15.91
C VAL A 247 -6.05 1.05 -16.77
N SER A 248 -6.56 -0.10 -16.33
CA SER A 248 -7.69 -0.78 -16.99
C SER A 248 -8.67 -1.36 -15.97
N ASP A 249 -9.96 -1.33 -16.28
CA ASP A 249 -11.06 -1.83 -15.43
C ASP A 249 -11.70 -3.14 -15.95
N GLY A 250 -11.02 -3.83 -16.87
CA GLY A 250 -11.52 -5.03 -17.55
C GLY A 250 -12.47 -4.77 -18.74
N SER A 251 -12.90 -3.52 -18.96
CA SER A 251 -13.67 -3.10 -20.14
C SER A 251 -12.97 -2.02 -20.94
N SER A 252 -12.39 -1.06 -20.24
CA SER A 252 -11.72 0.12 -20.76
C SER A 252 -10.26 0.15 -20.29
N TYR A 253 -9.44 0.93 -21.00
CA TYR A 253 -8.11 1.29 -20.54
C TYR A 253 -7.83 2.78 -20.75
N TRP A 254 -7.03 3.35 -19.87
CA TRP A 254 -6.55 4.72 -19.95
C TRP A 254 -5.03 4.71 -19.88
N VAL A 255 -4.41 5.56 -20.67
CA VAL A 255 -2.95 5.69 -20.73
C VAL A 255 -2.58 7.16 -20.88
N TRP A 256 -1.62 7.63 -20.10
CA TRP A 256 -1.15 9.02 -20.15
C TRP A 256 0.26 9.17 -19.62
N ASP A 257 0.92 10.25 -20.03
CA ASP A 257 2.20 10.71 -19.48
C ASP A 257 1.96 11.98 -18.68
N THR A 258 2.59 12.08 -17.51
CA THR A 258 2.55 13.29 -16.67
C THR A 258 3.96 13.74 -16.32
N PRO A 259 4.38 14.93 -16.76
CA PRO A 259 5.64 15.53 -16.34
C PRO A 259 5.68 15.76 -14.82
N TRP A 260 6.85 15.64 -14.22
CA TRP A 260 7.02 16.03 -12.81
C TRP A 260 6.84 17.54 -12.64
N PRO A 261 6.32 18.01 -11.49
CA PRO A 261 6.32 19.42 -11.15
C PRO A 261 7.76 19.97 -11.14
N ALA A 262 7.93 21.17 -11.70
CA ALA A 262 9.22 21.88 -11.71
C ALA A 262 9.60 22.44 -10.33
#